data_AF-A0A2T2N3F3-F1
#
_entry.id   AF-A0A2T2N3F3-F1
#
_cell.length_a   1.000
_cell.length_b   1.000
_cell.length_c   1.000
_cell.angle_alpha   90.00
_cell.angle_beta   90.00
_cell.angle_gamma   90.00
#
_symmetry.space_group_name_H-M   'P 1'
#
loop_
_entity.id
_entity.type
_entity.pdbx_description
1 polymer ?
#
loop_
_entity_poly.entity_id
_entity_poly.type
_entity_poly.pdbx_seq_one_letter_code
_entity_poly.pdbx_strand_id
1 'polypeptide(L)' 'ITINFITGLLTFYNLVFKIFYNTILVVINRFIKYAEIILFRNNYTILKLVQIILDRVVRYYKLF' A
#
# COMPACT_ATOMS: atom_id res chain seq x y z
N ILE A 1 -7.46 -12.80 -3.01
CA ILE A 1 -7.06 -11.48 -2.46
C ILE A 1 -7.98 -10.46 -3.10
N THR A 2 -8.58 -9.55 -2.32
CA THR A 2 -9.39 -8.46 -2.89
C THR A 2 -8.65 -7.17 -2.63
N ILE A 3 -7.98 -6.66 -3.65
CA ILE A 3 -7.24 -5.40 -3.53
C ILE A 3 -8.24 -4.26 -3.73
N ASN A 4 -8.57 -3.56 -2.65
CA ASN A 4 -9.43 -2.38 -2.71
C ASN A 4 -8.55 -1.13 -2.71
N PHE A 5 -8.54 -0.39 -3.82
CA PHE A 5 -7.85 0.88 -3.90
C PHE A 5 -8.69 1.95 -3.20
N ILE A 6 -8.23 2.47 -2.06
CA ILE A 6 -8.81 3.68 -1.48
C ILE A 6 -8.09 4.88 -2.09
N THR A 7 -8.86 5.77 -2.70
CA THR A 7 -8.37 6.93 -3.45
C THR A 7 -8.28 8.16 -2.54
N GLY A 8 -7.05 8.53 -2.18
CA GLY A 8 -6.72 9.83 -1.59
C GLY A 8 -6.87 9.91 -0.06
N LEU A 9 -5.85 10.47 0.59
CA LEU A 9 -5.84 10.75 2.02
C LEU A 9 -5.83 12.27 2.26
N LEU A 10 -6.37 12.72 3.41
CA LEU A 10 -5.91 13.95 4.06
C LEU A 10 -4.40 13.82 4.33
N THR A 11 -3.59 14.73 3.79
CA THR A 11 -2.11 14.73 3.91
C THR A 11 -1.63 14.34 5.31
N PHE A 12 -0.94 13.19 5.42
CA PHE A 12 -0.32 12.70 6.64
C PHE A 12 1.16 13.05 6.65
N TYR A 13 1.61 13.77 7.68
CA TYR A 13 3.01 14.11 7.87
C TYR A 13 3.66 13.14 8.85
N ASN A 14 4.62 12.36 8.37
CA ASN A 14 5.41 11.48 9.23
C ASN A 14 6.59 12.26 9.80
N LEU A 15 6.57 12.49 11.12
CA LEU A 15 7.58 13.27 11.84
C LEU A 15 8.97 12.62 11.85
N VAL A 16 9.04 11.30 11.87
CA VAL A 16 10.32 10.56 11.94
C VAL A 16 11.07 10.65 10.62
N PHE A 17 10.35 10.44 9.51
CA PHE A 17 10.94 10.47 8.18
C PHE A 17 10.90 11.86 7.54
N LYS A 18 10.21 12.83 8.14
CA LYS A 18 9.93 14.17 7.57
C LYS A 18 9.31 14.10 6.17
N ILE A 19 8.42 13.12 5.95
CA ILE A 19 7.78 12.87 4.64
C ILE A 19 6.27 13.09 4.74
N PHE A 20 5.72 13.77 3.73
CA PHE A 20 4.28 13.88 3.52
C PHE A 20 3.77 12.74 2.63
N TYR A 21 2.74 12.07 3.12
CA TYR A 21 1.97 11.06 2.41
C TYR A 21 0.57 11.64 2.12
N ASN A 22 0.06 11.42 0.92
CA ASN A 22 -1.23 11.96 0.45
C ASN A 22 -2.08 10.89 -0.23
N THR A 23 -1.59 9.65 -0.30
CA THR A 23 -2.34 8.50 -0.80
C THR A 23 -2.22 7.35 0.19
N ILE A 24 -3.27 6.55 0.29
CA ILE A 24 -3.24 5.27 1.01
C ILE A 24 -3.60 4.16 0.05
N LEU A 25 -2.90 3.03 0.13
CA LEU A 25 -3.36 1.76 -0.43
C LEU A 25 -3.82 0.84 0.69
N VAL A 26 -5.00 0.27 0.56
CA VAL A 26 -5.49 -0.73 1.52
C VAL A 26 -5.55 -2.10 0.85
N VAL A 27 -4.73 -3.03 1.31
CA VAL A 27 -4.73 -4.41 0.81
C VAL A 27 -5.59 -5.24 1.75
N ILE A 28 -6.71 -5.78 1.25
CA ILE A 28 -7.62 -6.61 2.07
C ILE A 28 -7.55 -8.07 1.60
N ASN A 29 -7.12 -8.95 2.49
CA ASN A 29 -7.20 -10.38 2.26
C ASN A 29 -8.43 -10.96 2.97
N ARG A 30 -9.51 -11.15 2.20
CA ARG A 30 -10.78 -11.71 2.67
C ARG A 30 -10.65 -13.11 3.29
N PHE A 31 -9.67 -13.92 2.86
CA PHE A 31 -9.53 -15.30 3.32
C PHE A 31 -9.00 -15.41 4.74
N ILE A 32 -8.07 -14.54 5.10
CA ILE A 32 -7.42 -14.50 6.42
C ILE A 32 -7.92 -13.33 7.28
N LYS A 33 -8.93 -12.58 6.81
CA LYS A 33 -9.48 -11.37 7.45
C LYS A 33 -8.38 -10.35 7.83
N TYR A 34 -7.38 -10.19 6.96
CA TYR A 34 -6.26 -9.27 7.17
C TYR A 34 -6.42 -8.03 6.31
N ALA A 35 -6.12 -6.85 6.87
CA ALA A 35 -6.08 -5.59 6.15
C ALA A 35 -4.74 -4.91 6.41
N GLU A 36 -4.08 -4.46 5.35
CA GLU A 36 -2.80 -3.77 5.41
C GLU A 36 -2.91 -2.39 4.78
N ILE A 37 -2.40 -1.37 5.47
CA ILE A 37 -2.44 0.03 5.02
C ILE A 37 -1.02 0.43 4.58
N ILE A 38 -0.89 0.96 3.37
CA ILE A 38 0.36 1.51 2.85
C ILE A 38 0.19 3.00 2.61
N LEU A 39 1.08 3.79 3.19
CA LEU A 39 1.15 5.22 2.92
C LEU A 39 2.01 5.48 1.69
N PHE A 40 1.50 6.28 0.76
CA PHE A 40 2.19 6.68 -0.46
C PHE A 40 2.18 8.20 -0.64
N ARG A 41 3.15 8.67 -1.45
CA ARG A 41 3.16 10.02 -2.00
C ARG A 41 2.49 9.96 -3.38
N ASN A 42 1.76 10.99 -3.82
CA ASN A 42 1.00 11.02 -5.08
C ASN A 42 1.90 10.90 -6.33
N ASN A 43 3.21 10.83 -6.17
CA ASN A 43 4.16 10.75 -7.27
C ASN A 43 4.61 9.31 -7.59
N TYR A 44 3.86 8.28 -7.17
CA TYR A 44 4.15 6.92 -7.61
C TYR A 44 3.56 6.69 -9.00
N THR A 45 4.40 6.26 -9.94
CA THR A 45 3.92 5.74 -11.22
C THR A 45 3.21 4.41 -11.01
N ILE A 46 2.26 4.10 -11.90
CA ILE A 46 1.50 2.83 -11.87
C ILE A 46 2.46 1.62 -11.79
N LEU A 47 3.57 1.64 -12.53
CA LEU A 47 4.59 0.59 -12.50
C LEU A 47 5.18 0.37 -11.09
N LYS A 48 5.48 1.46 -10.38
CA LYS A 48 6.07 1.38 -9.05
C LYS A 48 5.07 0.87 -8.01
N LEU A 49 3.78 1.22 -8.17
CA LEU A 49 2.69 0.64 -7.37
C LEU A 49 2.54 -0.87 -7.62
N VAL A 50 2.56 -1.30 -8.88
CA VAL A 50 2.47 -2.72 -9.25
C VAL A 50 3.63 -3.51 -8.64
N GLN A 51 4.86 -2.98 -8.70
CA GLN A 51 6.02 -3.64 -8.08
C GLN A 51 5.87 -3.82 -6.57
N ILE A 52 5.39 -2.79 -5.84
CA ILE A 52 5.20 -2.87 -4.39
C ILE A 52 4.10 -3.86 -4.02
N ILE A 53 3.03 -3.91 -4.80
CA ILE A 53 1.97 -4.91 -4.62
C ILE A 53 2.52 -6.31 -4.87
N LEU A 54 3.30 -6.49 -5.95
CA LEU A 54 3.88 -7.78 -6.30
C LEU A 54 4.83 -8.30 -5.20
N ASP A 55 5.74 -7.44 -4.72
CA ASP A 55 6.67 -7.77 -3.64
C ASP A 55 5.94 -8.18 -2.37
N ARG A 56 4.87 -7.46 -2.01
CA ARG A 56 4.03 -7.82 -0.87
C ARG A 56 3.32 -9.15 -1.04
N VAL A 57 2.74 -9.42 -2.22
CA VAL A 57 2.09 -10.71 -2.49
C VAL A 57 3.12 -11.83 -2.39
N VAL A 58 4.29 -11.69 -3.02
CA VAL A 58 5.37 -12.69 -2.95
C VAL A 58 5.78 -12.95 -1.50
N ARG A 59 6.00 -11.88 -0.71
CA ARG A 59 6.37 -11.99 0.70
C ARG A 59 5.29 -12.64 1.56
N TYR A 60 4.03 -12.28 1.36
CA TYR A 60 2.92 -12.79 2.17
C TYR A 60 2.66 -14.27 1.90
N TYR A 61 2.83 -14.70 0.66
CA TYR A 61 2.61 -16.09 0.25
C TYR A 61 3.85 -16.97 0.36
N LYS A 62 4.99 -16.41 0.82
CA LYS A 62 6.29 -17.11 0.85
C LYS A 62 6.55 -17.85 -0.47
N LEU A 63 6.36 -17.17 -1.60
CA LEU A 63 6.59 -17.77 -2.91
C LEU A 63 8.08 -18.04 -3.20
N PHE A 64 8.98 -17.76 -2.24
CA PHE A 64 10.37 -18.17 -2.16
C PHE A 64 10.77 -18.38 -0.69
#